data_AF-A0A4Y1QNY6-F1
#
_entry.id   AF-A0A4Y1QNY6-F1
#
_cell.length_a   1.000
_cell.length_b   1.000
_cell.length_c   1.000
_cell.angle_alpha   90.00
_cell.angle_beta   90.00
_cell.angle_gamma   90.00
#
_symmetry.space_group_name_H-M   'P 1'
#
loop_
_entity.id
_entity.type
_entity.pdbx_description
1 polymer ?
#
loop_
_entity_poly.entity_id
_entity_poly.type
_entity_poly.pdbx_seq_one_letter_code
_entity_poly.pdbx_strand_id
1 'polypeptide(L)'
;DVTLAERLRQLGAEPVAWPSIEVSAPRQSDAKAAASRAAGKRPVTVDLEASPASKRSRPSEASRAFFAAEDNDGPTDAVTIACPSKTVQFVNHMILGSQMELPEVDELPKKILWEQAGRAFRLQAAASMEMWLCVKLAISAVEWAKRAYDDGRAKVAEAGKALQEHAQLVKEKEAAERQALASEVKAEQMRAALEAARAAARDAEAASEAVQDALEESERNKAAEIGAAVQSAVQGYRSSDEFTTLLDKEVG
;
A
#
# COMPACT_ATOMS: atom_id res chain seq x y z
N ASP A 1 19.79 -10.65 30.17
CA ASP A 1 19.48 -11.26 28.86
C ASP A 1 18.00 -11.54 28.71
N VAL A 2 17.31 -10.65 27.99
CA VAL A 2 15.92 -10.89 27.55
C VAL A 2 16.03 -11.52 26.17
N THR A 3 15.54 -12.74 26.03
CA THR A 3 15.70 -13.53 24.81
C THR A 3 14.92 -12.92 23.64
N LEU A 4 15.43 -13.09 22.42
CA LEU A 4 14.89 -12.51 21.18
C LEU A 4 13.42 -12.93 20.92
N ALA A 5 13.01 -14.09 21.46
CA ALA A 5 11.63 -14.56 21.45
C ALA A 5 10.66 -13.71 22.28
N GLU A 6 11.15 -13.08 23.36
CA GLU A 6 10.34 -12.23 24.24
C GLU A 6 10.10 -10.84 23.62
N ARG A 7 11.06 -10.34 22.84
CA ARG A 7 10.90 -9.10 22.04
C ARG A 7 9.91 -9.27 20.90
N LEU A 8 9.89 -10.43 20.23
CA LEU A 8 8.91 -10.72 19.18
C LEU A 8 7.50 -10.88 19.73
N ARG A 9 7.34 -11.37 20.96
CA ARG A 9 6.04 -11.46 21.63
C ARG A 9 5.49 -10.09 22.05
N GLN A 10 6.35 -9.15 22.44
CA GLN A 10 5.97 -7.78 22.78
C GLN A 10 5.60 -6.94 21.54
N LEU A 11 6.21 -7.22 20.39
CA LEU A 11 5.86 -6.57 19.11
C LEU A 11 4.55 -7.08 18.48
N GLY A 12 4.01 -8.21 18.95
CA GLY A 12 2.75 -8.79 18.48
C GLY A 12 1.51 -8.42 19.31
N ALA A 13 1.65 -7.57 20.33
CA ALA A 13 0.60 -7.31 21.32
C ALA A 13 0.18 -5.84 21.47
N GLU A 14 0.55 -4.96 20.54
CA GLU A 14 -0.02 -3.60 20.48
C GLU A 14 -1.09 -3.50 19.38
N PRO A 15 -2.35 -3.17 19.72
CA PRO A 15 -3.29 -2.67 18.74
C PRO A 15 -2.91 -1.22 18.43
N VAL A 16 -2.23 -1.00 17.30
CA VAL A 16 -2.11 0.33 16.70
C VAL A 16 -3.52 0.78 16.32
N ALA A 17 -4.06 1.73 17.09
CA ALA A 17 -5.32 2.39 16.80
C ALA A 17 -5.16 3.28 15.56
N TRP A 18 -5.65 2.78 14.42
CA TRP A 18 -5.89 3.61 13.25
C TRP A 18 -7.16 4.44 13.48
N PRO A 19 -7.18 5.74 13.15
CA PRO A 19 -8.42 6.52 13.19
C PRO A 19 -9.32 6.08 12.02
N SER A 20 -10.33 5.27 12.33
CA SER A 20 -11.47 5.02 11.43
C SER A 20 -12.28 6.32 11.28
N ILE A 21 -12.26 6.90 10.09
CA ILE A 21 -13.30 7.83 9.66
C ILE A 21 -14.51 6.98 9.30
N GLU A 22 -15.43 6.84 10.24
CA GLU A 22 -16.80 6.40 9.96
C GLU A 22 -17.73 7.62 9.91
N VAL A 23 -18.27 7.81 8.71
CA VAL A 23 -19.40 8.68 8.40
C VAL A 23 -20.58 8.28 9.28
N SER A 24 -20.89 9.09 10.28
CA SER A 24 -22.10 8.93 11.09
C SER A 24 -23.29 9.57 10.40
N ALA A 25 -24.26 8.73 10.03
CA ALA A 25 -25.63 9.13 9.73
C ALA A 25 -26.30 9.74 10.97
N PRO A 26 -27.09 10.83 10.88
CA PRO A 26 -27.72 11.40 12.06
C PRO A 26 -29.04 10.69 12.37
N ARG A 27 -29.12 10.04 13.54
CA ARG A 27 -30.39 9.74 14.22
C ARG A 27 -30.58 10.64 15.44
N GLN A 28 -31.84 10.99 15.60
CA GLN A 28 -32.49 11.83 16.60
C GLN A 28 -31.95 11.72 18.03
N SER A 29 -31.93 12.86 18.71
CA SER A 29 -32.12 12.93 20.16
C SER A 29 -32.99 14.13 20.52
N ASP A 30 -34.14 13.83 21.13
CA ASP A 30 -35.01 14.78 21.82
C ASP A 30 -34.29 15.35 23.05
N ALA A 31 -34.26 16.67 23.18
CA ALA A 31 -33.96 17.35 24.44
C ALA A 31 -34.84 18.59 24.59
N LYS A 32 -35.83 18.41 25.47
CA LYS A 32 -36.80 19.36 26.02
C LYS A 32 -36.12 20.51 26.77
N ALA A 33 -36.43 21.75 26.40
CA ALA A 33 -36.16 22.95 27.20
C ALA A 33 -37.38 23.89 27.20
N ALA A 34 -37.48 24.67 28.27
CA ALA A 34 -38.70 25.18 28.87
C ALA A 34 -39.39 26.34 28.15
N ALA A 35 -40.68 26.49 28.49
CA ALA A 35 -41.58 27.54 28.06
C ALA A 35 -41.18 28.96 28.53
N SER A 36 -41.43 29.96 27.69
CA SER A 36 -42.02 31.23 28.13
C SER A 36 -42.69 31.99 26.97
N ARG A 37 -43.86 32.53 27.29
CA ARG A 37 -44.83 33.22 26.43
C ARG A 37 -44.30 34.53 25.84
N ALA A 38 -44.73 34.88 24.62
CA ALA A 38 -45.77 35.92 24.36
C ALA A 38 -45.64 36.60 22.98
N ALA A 39 -46.80 36.72 22.29
CA ALA A 39 -47.19 37.65 21.20
C ALA A 39 -46.34 37.65 19.91
N GLY A 40 -46.82 37.40 18.67
CA GLY A 40 -48.12 37.49 17.96
C GLY A 40 -47.73 37.93 16.52
N LYS A 41 -48.28 37.51 15.38
CA LYS A 41 -49.53 36.87 14.96
C LYS A 41 -49.29 36.04 13.67
N ARG A 42 -49.90 34.85 13.62
CA ARG A 42 -50.34 33.96 12.49
C ARG A 42 -49.47 33.79 11.21
N PRO A 43 -49.07 32.54 10.90
CA PRO A 43 -48.89 32.06 9.53
C PRO A 43 -50.26 31.63 8.95
N VAL A 44 -50.58 32.04 7.72
CA VAL A 44 -51.69 31.47 6.93
C VAL A 44 -51.10 30.37 6.06
N THR A 45 -51.44 29.13 6.39
CA THR A 45 -51.27 27.95 5.55
C THR A 45 -52.08 28.12 4.28
N VAL A 46 -51.41 28.04 3.12
CA VAL A 46 -52.06 27.93 1.82
C VAL A 46 -52.65 26.53 1.74
N ASP A 47 -53.96 26.46 1.90
CA ASP A 47 -54.77 25.26 1.72
C ASP A 47 -54.84 24.92 0.22
N LEU A 48 -54.58 23.66 -0.09
CA LEU A 48 -54.40 23.08 -1.42
C LEU A 48 -55.69 22.40 -1.91
N GLU A 49 -56.87 22.93 -1.59
CA GLU A 49 -58.14 22.39 -2.11
C GLU A 49 -59.14 23.54 -2.31
N ALA A 50 -59.08 24.18 -3.48
CA ALA A 50 -60.16 25.03 -3.96
C ALA A 50 -60.29 24.86 -5.48
N SER A 51 -61.16 23.94 -5.89
CA SER A 51 -61.81 24.00 -7.20
C SER A 51 -62.62 25.29 -7.31
N PRO A 52 -62.37 26.19 -8.28
CA PRO A 52 -63.36 27.18 -8.67
C PRO A 52 -64.23 26.57 -9.77
N ALA A 53 -65.44 26.16 -9.41
CA ALA A 53 -66.46 25.86 -10.39
C ALA A 53 -67.01 27.15 -11.04
N SER A 54 -67.39 27.02 -12.31
CA SER A 54 -68.20 27.96 -13.12
C SER A 54 -67.41 29.13 -13.72
N LYS A 55 -67.28 29.24 -15.05
CA LYS A 55 -68.39 29.32 -16.01
C LYS A 55 -68.03 28.69 -17.35
N ARG A 56 -69.00 27.94 -17.90
CA ARG A 56 -69.04 27.42 -19.26
C ARG A 56 -68.80 28.55 -20.28
N SER A 57 -67.63 28.59 -20.92
CA SER A 57 -67.44 29.24 -22.21
C SER A 57 -67.10 28.17 -23.26
N ARG A 58 -67.71 28.31 -24.43
CA ARG A 58 -67.62 27.39 -25.58
C ARG A 58 -66.17 27.05 -25.97
N PRO A 59 -65.92 25.89 -26.61
CA PRO A 59 -64.62 25.62 -27.22
C PRO A 59 -64.44 26.60 -28.38
N SER A 60 -63.73 27.70 -28.13
CA SER A 60 -63.16 28.51 -29.20
C SER A 60 -61.83 27.88 -29.56
N GLU A 61 -61.68 27.56 -30.83
CA GLU A 61 -60.48 27.02 -31.48
C GLU A 61 -59.28 27.95 -31.22
N ALA A 62 -58.54 27.69 -30.13
CA ALA A 62 -57.35 28.45 -29.76
C ALA A 62 -56.12 27.75 -30.33
N SER A 63 -55.37 28.47 -31.19
CA SER A 63 -54.15 27.98 -31.82
C SER A 63 -53.08 27.67 -30.77
N ARG A 64 -52.57 26.42 -30.77
CA ARG A 64 -51.50 25.95 -29.87
C ARG A 64 -50.13 26.15 -30.54
N ALA A 65 -49.16 26.66 -29.79
CA ALA A 65 -47.75 26.70 -30.20
C ALA A 65 -47.06 25.40 -29.73
N PHE A 66 -46.36 24.73 -30.63
CA PHE A 66 -45.59 23.52 -30.32
C PHE A 66 -44.11 23.88 -30.33
N PHE A 67 -43.44 23.64 -29.20
CA PHE A 67 -41.98 23.64 -29.15
C PHE A 67 -41.50 22.26 -29.59
N ALA A 68 -41.08 22.14 -30.84
CA ALA A 68 -40.29 20.98 -31.25
C ALA A 68 -38.84 21.25 -30.81
N ALA A 69 -38.50 20.88 -29.58
CA ALA A 69 -37.13 20.56 -29.26
C ALA A 69 -36.87 19.18 -29.87
N GLU A 70 -36.09 19.10 -30.94
CA GLU A 70 -35.60 17.81 -31.40
C GLU A 70 -34.80 17.15 -30.27
N ASP A 71 -35.19 15.92 -29.97
CA ASP A 71 -34.62 14.98 -29.01
C ASP A 71 -34.57 15.41 -27.53
N ASN A 72 -35.68 15.16 -26.82
CA ASN A 72 -35.60 14.57 -25.48
C ASN A 72 -36.91 13.83 -25.14
N ASP A 73 -36.78 12.56 -24.78
CA ASP A 73 -37.85 11.59 -24.50
C ASP A 73 -38.45 11.86 -23.10
N GLY A 74 -39.22 12.95 -22.97
CA GLY A 74 -39.94 13.38 -21.78
C GLY A 74 -41.13 14.28 -22.16
N PRO A 75 -42.16 14.46 -21.30
CA PRO A 75 -43.40 15.12 -21.69
C PRO A 75 -43.10 16.54 -22.19
N THR A 76 -43.37 16.79 -23.48
CA THR A 76 -43.20 18.09 -24.11
C THR A 76 -44.09 19.10 -23.39
N ASP A 77 -43.50 19.97 -22.58
CA ASP A 77 -44.22 21.01 -21.85
C ASP A 77 -44.79 22.02 -22.85
N ALA A 78 -46.02 21.74 -23.30
CA ALA A 78 -46.76 22.58 -24.22
C ALA A 78 -47.20 23.85 -23.47
N VAL A 79 -46.44 24.93 -23.62
CA VAL A 79 -46.83 26.24 -23.11
C VAL A 79 -48.02 26.74 -23.93
N THR A 80 -49.21 26.70 -23.33
CA THR A 80 -50.43 27.23 -23.95
C THR A 80 -50.39 28.75 -23.91
N ILE A 81 -49.87 29.37 -24.97
CA ILE A 81 -49.93 30.82 -25.14
C ILE A 81 -51.30 31.13 -25.74
N ALA A 82 -52.20 31.69 -24.93
CA ALA A 82 -53.45 32.25 -25.42
C ALA A 82 -53.14 33.53 -26.23
N CYS A 83 -52.73 33.35 -27.48
CA CYS A 83 -52.47 34.43 -28.42
C CYS A 83 -53.02 34.06 -29.80
N PRO A 84 -53.40 35.05 -30.62
CA PRO A 84 -53.78 34.83 -32.01
C PRO A 84 -52.69 34.05 -32.76
N SER A 85 -53.06 33.15 -33.68
CA SER A 85 -52.14 32.28 -34.45
C SER A 85 -50.95 33.05 -35.04
N LYS A 86 -51.18 34.27 -35.55
CA LYS A 86 -50.14 35.16 -36.11
C LYS A 86 -49.06 35.55 -35.10
N THR A 87 -49.42 35.72 -33.82
CA THR A 87 -48.46 36.04 -32.76
C THR A 87 -47.56 34.85 -32.42
N VAL A 88 -48.08 33.62 -32.52
CA VAL A 88 -47.30 32.39 -32.35
C VAL A 88 -46.28 32.25 -33.50
N GLN A 89 -46.70 32.51 -34.73
CA GLN A 89 -45.80 32.53 -35.90
C GLN A 89 -44.68 33.56 -35.75
N PHE A 90 -45.00 34.78 -35.28
CA PHE A 90 -44.00 35.80 -34.98
C PHE A 90 -42.98 35.36 -33.92
N VAL A 91 -43.44 34.74 -32.82
CA VAL A 91 -42.55 34.21 -31.77
C VAL A 91 -41.65 33.10 -32.31
N ASN A 92 -42.20 32.19 -33.11
CA ASN A 92 -41.41 31.13 -33.73
C ASN A 92 -40.36 31.69 -34.69
N HIS A 93 -40.70 32.71 -35.50
CA HIS A 93 -39.73 33.39 -36.37
C HIS A 93 -38.62 34.10 -35.59
N MET A 94 -38.94 34.77 -34.47
CA MET A 94 -37.92 35.37 -33.61
C MET A 94 -36.99 34.32 -32.99
N ILE A 95 -37.53 33.20 -32.51
CA ILE A 95 -36.74 32.13 -31.89
C ILE A 95 -35.86 31.42 -32.93
N LEU A 96 -36.38 31.20 -34.14
CA LEU A 96 -35.69 30.53 -35.24
C LEU A 96 -34.79 31.47 -36.07
N GLY A 97 -34.74 32.78 -35.77
CA GLY A 97 -33.95 33.76 -36.51
C GLY A 97 -34.43 34.02 -37.95
N SER A 98 -35.69 33.72 -38.26
CA SER A 98 -36.29 33.90 -39.59
C SER A 98 -36.96 35.27 -39.73
N GLN A 99 -36.93 35.88 -40.92
CA GLN A 99 -37.60 37.17 -41.17
C GLN A 99 -39.08 36.97 -41.49
N MET A 100 -39.94 37.76 -40.85
CA MET A 100 -41.37 37.87 -41.17
C MET A 100 -41.61 39.13 -42.01
N GLU A 101 -42.54 39.10 -42.96
CA GLU A 101 -42.81 40.25 -43.82
C GLU A 101 -43.38 41.43 -42.99
N LEU A 102 -42.86 42.64 -43.21
CA LEU A 102 -43.22 43.86 -42.47
C LEU A 102 -44.74 44.16 -42.41
N PRO A 103 -45.56 43.91 -43.46
CA PRO A 103 -47.01 44.12 -43.39
C PRO A 103 -47.72 43.23 -42.37
N GLU A 104 -47.23 42.01 -42.15
CA GLU A 104 -47.84 41.07 -41.19
C GLU A 104 -47.50 41.41 -39.74
N VAL A 105 -46.37 42.10 -39.52
CA VAL A 105 -45.95 42.63 -38.22
C VAL A 105 -46.80 43.84 -37.82
N ASP A 106 -47.13 44.73 -38.77
CA ASP A 106 -47.88 45.97 -38.51
C ASP A 106 -49.35 45.74 -38.12
N GLU A 107 -49.92 44.59 -38.50
CA GLU A 107 -51.27 44.16 -38.09
C GLU A 107 -51.35 43.70 -36.62
N LEU A 108 -50.21 43.42 -35.98
CA LEU A 108 -50.18 42.86 -34.63
C LEU A 108 -50.22 43.97 -33.56
N PRO A 109 -50.98 43.78 -32.46
CA PRO A 109 -51.01 44.76 -31.37
C PRO A 109 -49.61 44.98 -30.78
N LYS A 110 -49.10 46.21 -30.87
CA LYS A 110 -47.74 46.59 -30.41
C LYS A 110 -47.42 46.10 -28.99
N LYS A 111 -48.37 46.16 -28.06
CA LYS A 111 -48.19 45.67 -26.68
C LYS A 111 -47.83 44.18 -26.61
N ILE A 112 -48.48 43.35 -27.44
CA ILE A 112 -48.27 41.91 -27.48
C ILE A 112 -46.91 41.60 -28.12
N LEU A 113 -46.53 42.32 -29.18
CA LEU A 113 -45.22 42.17 -29.82
C LEU A 113 -44.07 42.41 -28.83
N TRP A 114 -44.12 43.51 -28.06
CA TRP A 114 -43.09 43.82 -27.06
C TRP A 114 -43.01 42.78 -25.94
N GLU A 115 -44.16 42.31 -25.45
CA GLU A 115 -44.22 41.34 -24.37
C GLU A 115 -43.69 39.97 -24.81
N GLN A 116 -44.02 39.56 -26.04
CA GLN A 116 -43.55 38.30 -26.63
C GLN A 116 -42.07 38.36 -27.02
N ALA A 117 -41.60 39.48 -27.58
CA ALA A 117 -40.17 39.71 -27.82
C ALA A 117 -39.37 39.67 -26.52
N GLY A 118 -39.90 40.28 -25.44
CA GLY A 118 -39.29 40.20 -24.13
C GLY A 118 -39.26 38.78 -23.55
N ARG A 119 -40.30 37.97 -23.78
CA ARG A 119 -40.33 36.54 -23.38
C ARG A 119 -39.31 35.71 -24.17
N ALA A 120 -39.28 35.84 -25.50
CA ALA A 120 -38.33 35.14 -26.36
C ALA A 120 -36.88 35.48 -26.00
N PHE A 121 -36.58 36.76 -25.76
CA PHE A 121 -35.25 37.20 -25.34
C PHE A 121 -34.83 36.61 -23.99
N ARG A 122 -35.73 36.60 -22.99
CA ARG A 122 -35.44 35.96 -21.68
C ARG A 122 -35.26 34.46 -21.80
N LEU A 123 -36.03 33.80 -22.67
CA LEU A 123 -35.91 32.36 -22.91
C LEU A 123 -34.57 32.02 -23.58
N GLN A 124 -34.14 32.78 -24.58
CA GLN A 124 -32.84 32.63 -25.24
C GLN A 124 -31.67 32.89 -24.28
N ALA A 125 -31.78 33.93 -23.43
CA ALA A 125 -30.80 34.20 -22.38
C ALA A 125 -30.72 33.06 -21.34
N ALA A 126 -31.86 32.48 -20.94
CA ALA A 126 -31.88 31.33 -20.03
C ALA A 126 -31.25 30.09 -20.68
N ALA A 127 -31.64 29.76 -21.92
CA ALA A 127 -31.10 28.61 -22.65
C ALA A 127 -29.58 28.74 -22.90
N SER A 128 -29.09 29.94 -23.26
CA SER A 128 -27.66 30.17 -23.42
C SER A 128 -26.87 30.03 -22.12
N MET A 129 -27.44 30.45 -20.99
CA MET A 129 -26.82 30.31 -19.67
C MET A 129 -26.78 28.85 -19.21
N GLU A 130 -27.85 28.09 -19.44
CA GLU A 130 -27.91 26.65 -19.13
C GLU A 130 -26.91 25.85 -19.98
N MET A 131 -26.87 26.10 -21.29
CA MET A 131 -25.88 25.48 -22.19
C MET A 131 -24.45 25.78 -21.74
N TRP A 132 -24.16 27.03 -21.35
CA TRP A 132 -22.85 27.42 -20.81
C TRP A 132 -22.49 26.66 -19.53
N LEU A 133 -23.44 26.50 -18.60
CA LEU A 133 -23.24 25.73 -17.37
C LEU A 133 -23.00 24.25 -17.65
N CYS A 134 -23.76 23.64 -18.57
CA CYS A 134 -23.57 22.25 -19.01
C CYS A 134 -22.17 22.06 -19.60
N VAL A 135 -21.72 22.94 -20.48
CA VAL A 135 -20.37 22.89 -21.08
C VAL A 135 -19.30 23.02 -19.98
N LYS A 136 -19.47 23.95 -19.03
CA LYS A 136 -18.52 24.11 -17.92
C LYS A 136 -18.44 22.87 -17.03
N LEU A 137 -19.58 22.24 -16.73
CA LEU A 137 -19.64 20.99 -15.97
C LEU A 137 -19.00 19.84 -16.75
N ALA A 138 -19.24 19.74 -18.06
CA ALA A 138 -18.64 18.74 -18.91
C ALA A 138 -17.11 18.88 -18.97
N ILE A 139 -16.59 20.10 -19.16
CA ILE A 139 -15.15 20.39 -19.14
C ILE A 139 -14.56 19.99 -17.78
N SER A 140 -15.21 20.40 -16.69
CA SER A 140 -14.76 20.06 -15.34
C SER A 140 -14.69 18.55 -15.14
N ALA A 141 -15.74 17.81 -15.54
CA ALA A 141 -15.78 16.36 -15.45
C ALA A 141 -14.68 15.69 -16.28
N VAL A 142 -14.42 16.16 -17.50
CA VAL A 142 -13.34 15.67 -18.36
C VAL A 142 -11.98 15.92 -17.72
N GLU A 143 -11.75 17.10 -17.13
CA GLU A 143 -10.50 17.39 -16.42
C GLU A 143 -10.30 16.49 -15.21
N TRP A 144 -11.35 16.25 -14.42
CA TRP A 144 -11.30 15.31 -13.30
C TRP A 144 -10.97 13.89 -13.76
N ALA A 145 -11.62 13.41 -14.82
CA ALA A 145 -11.34 12.10 -15.40
C ALA A 145 -9.90 12.00 -15.91
N LYS A 146 -9.38 13.04 -16.58
CA LYS A 146 -7.99 13.09 -17.04
C LYS A 146 -7.01 13.03 -15.88
N ARG A 147 -7.22 13.81 -14.81
CA ARG A 147 -6.36 13.78 -13.61
C ARG A 147 -6.35 12.40 -12.97
N ALA A 148 -7.51 11.75 -12.83
CA ALA A 148 -7.61 10.40 -12.29
C ALA A 148 -6.90 9.36 -13.17
N TYR A 149 -7.00 9.49 -14.49
CA TYR A 149 -6.27 8.63 -15.43
C TYR A 149 -4.76 8.80 -15.32
N ASP A 150 -4.27 10.05 -15.28
CA ASP A 150 -2.83 10.32 -15.17
C ASP A 150 -2.26 9.88 -13.81
N ASP A 151 -3.01 10.05 -12.71
CA ASP A 151 -2.66 9.50 -11.39
C ASP A 151 -2.61 7.97 -11.40
N GLY A 152 -3.60 7.32 -12.02
CA GLY A 152 -3.59 5.87 -12.23
C GLY A 152 -2.37 5.40 -13.02
N ARG A 153 -2.02 6.11 -14.09
CA ARG A 153 -0.81 5.81 -14.89
C ARG A 153 0.47 5.95 -14.06
N ALA A 154 0.57 7.00 -13.23
CA ALA A 154 1.72 7.20 -12.35
C ALA A 154 1.87 6.05 -11.34
N LYS A 155 0.77 5.63 -10.71
CA LYS A 155 0.74 4.49 -9.78
C LYS A 155 1.13 3.17 -10.46
N VAL A 156 0.67 2.94 -11.69
CA VAL A 156 1.06 1.76 -12.47
C VAL A 156 2.57 1.79 -12.80
N ALA A 157 3.12 2.95 -13.14
CA ALA A 157 4.55 3.09 -13.39
C ALA A 157 5.38 2.83 -12.13
N GLU A 158 4.94 3.35 -10.97
CA GLU A 158 5.56 3.09 -9.67
C GLU A 158 5.51 1.60 -9.31
N ALA A 159 4.33 0.97 -9.43
CA ALA A 159 4.18 -0.46 -9.19
C ALA A 159 5.06 -1.30 -10.13
N GLY A 160 5.18 -0.90 -11.40
CA GLY A 160 6.09 -1.53 -12.36
C GLY A 160 7.55 -1.43 -11.93
N LYS A 161 7.99 -0.27 -11.42
CA LYS A 161 9.34 -0.09 -10.87
C LYS A 161 9.57 -0.96 -9.64
N ALA A 162 8.62 -0.98 -8.71
CA ALA A 162 8.69 -1.80 -7.50
C ALA A 162 8.77 -3.30 -7.83
N LEU A 163 8.05 -3.78 -8.85
CA LEU A 163 8.14 -5.16 -9.33
C LEU A 163 9.52 -5.46 -9.93
N GLN A 164 10.09 -4.52 -10.69
CA GLN A 164 11.44 -4.67 -11.24
C GLN A 164 12.51 -4.72 -10.14
N GLU A 165 12.40 -3.84 -9.14
CA GLU A 165 13.28 -3.83 -7.96
C GLU A 165 13.16 -5.13 -7.18
N HIS A 166 11.94 -5.63 -6.95
CA HIS A 166 11.71 -6.91 -6.29
C HIS A 166 12.33 -8.08 -7.09
N ALA A 167 12.17 -8.11 -8.41
CA ALA A 167 12.80 -9.12 -9.26
C ALA A 167 14.34 -9.07 -9.19
N GLN A 168 14.92 -7.88 -9.07
CA GLN A 168 16.36 -7.69 -8.89
C GLN A 168 16.82 -8.20 -7.50
N LEU A 169 16.10 -7.84 -6.44
CA LEU A 169 16.37 -8.32 -5.08
C LEU A 169 16.31 -9.85 -4.96
N VAL A 170 15.37 -10.50 -5.67
CA VAL A 170 15.30 -11.97 -5.71
C VAL A 170 16.58 -12.56 -6.30
N LYS A 171 17.08 -12.01 -7.41
CA LYS A 171 18.34 -12.47 -8.02
C LYS A 171 19.53 -12.27 -7.10
N GLU A 172 19.59 -11.14 -6.42
CA GLU A 172 20.65 -10.83 -5.45
C GLU A 172 20.61 -11.77 -4.24
N LYS A 173 19.41 -12.07 -3.72
CA LYS A 173 19.21 -13.05 -2.65
C LYS A 173 19.71 -14.43 -3.07
N GLU A 174 19.31 -14.90 -4.25
CA GLU A 174 19.77 -16.20 -4.74
C GLU A 174 21.29 -16.24 -4.97
N ALA A 175 21.90 -15.14 -5.43
CA ALA A 175 23.34 -15.05 -5.57
C ALA A 175 24.04 -15.09 -4.20
N ALA A 176 23.52 -14.36 -3.22
CA ALA A 176 24.02 -14.38 -1.85
C ALA A 176 23.86 -15.76 -1.20
N GLU A 177 22.76 -16.47 -1.44
CA GLU A 177 22.54 -17.83 -0.94
C GLU A 177 23.54 -18.82 -1.54
N ARG A 178 23.82 -18.75 -2.84
CA ARG A 178 24.88 -19.56 -3.48
C ARG A 178 26.25 -19.28 -2.88
N GLN A 179 26.55 -18.01 -2.58
CA GLN A 179 27.81 -17.64 -1.95
C GLN A 179 27.89 -18.15 -0.50
N ALA A 180 26.79 -18.08 0.25
CA ALA A 180 26.71 -18.60 1.61
C ALA A 180 26.97 -20.11 1.63
N LEU A 181 26.30 -20.88 0.77
CA LEU A 181 26.52 -22.33 0.64
C LEU A 181 27.98 -22.64 0.25
N ALA A 182 28.56 -21.90 -0.69
CA ALA A 182 29.97 -22.09 -1.05
C ALA A 182 30.93 -21.78 0.13
N SER A 183 30.59 -20.80 0.97
CA SER A 183 31.36 -20.48 2.18
C SER A 183 31.20 -21.53 3.28
N GLU A 184 30.01 -22.12 3.41
CA GLU A 184 29.70 -23.19 4.35
C GLU A 184 30.51 -24.44 4.02
N VAL A 185 30.53 -24.86 2.74
CA VAL A 185 31.37 -25.98 2.28
C VAL A 185 32.84 -25.74 2.60
N LYS A 186 33.36 -24.53 2.39
CA LYS A 186 34.75 -24.19 2.75
C LYS A 186 34.98 -24.25 4.26
N ALA A 187 34.01 -23.80 5.06
CA ALA A 187 34.11 -23.86 6.51
C ALA A 187 34.12 -25.31 7.02
N GLU A 188 33.31 -26.20 6.43
CA GLU A 188 33.32 -27.63 6.73
C GLU A 188 34.65 -28.28 6.37
N GLN A 189 35.21 -27.96 5.19
CA GLN A 189 36.54 -28.45 4.80
C GLN A 189 37.63 -27.99 5.78
N MET A 190 37.59 -26.72 6.22
CA MET A 190 38.53 -26.22 7.22
C MET A 190 38.35 -26.92 8.58
N ARG A 191 37.12 -27.19 9.00
CA ARG A 191 36.86 -27.94 10.25
C ARG A 191 37.43 -29.36 10.17
N ALA A 192 37.18 -30.07 9.07
CA ALA A 192 37.74 -31.42 8.85
C ALA A 192 39.27 -31.41 8.86
N ALA A 193 39.90 -30.44 8.18
CA ALA A 193 41.35 -30.29 8.19
C ALA A 193 41.91 -30.02 9.59
N LEU A 194 41.21 -29.22 10.39
CA LEU A 194 41.60 -28.91 11.77
C LEU A 194 41.46 -30.14 12.67
N GLU A 195 40.40 -30.92 12.53
CA GLU A 195 40.22 -32.19 13.26
C GLU A 195 41.32 -33.19 12.90
N ALA A 196 41.66 -33.33 11.62
CA ALA A 196 42.76 -34.17 11.18
C ALA A 196 44.11 -33.70 11.75
N ALA A 197 44.38 -32.39 11.75
CA ALA A 197 45.60 -31.84 12.34
C ALA A 197 45.67 -32.08 13.86
N ARG A 198 44.54 -32.01 14.58
CA ARG A 198 44.47 -32.34 16.01
C ARG A 198 44.73 -33.82 16.28
N ALA A 199 44.20 -34.71 15.45
CA ALA A 199 44.48 -36.13 15.57
C ALA A 199 45.98 -36.41 15.36
N ALA A 200 46.56 -35.88 14.28
CA ALA A 200 47.99 -36.02 14.00
C ALA A 200 48.88 -35.44 15.11
N ALA A 201 48.48 -34.34 15.75
CA ALA A 201 49.21 -33.77 16.88
C ALA A 201 49.21 -34.71 18.09
N ARG A 202 48.08 -35.35 18.40
CA ARG A 202 48.00 -36.36 19.49
C ARG A 202 48.82 -37.60 19.18
N ASP A 203 48.79 -38.07 17.94
CA ASP A 203 49.59 -39.23 17.52
C ASP A 203 51.09 -38.92 17.62
N ALA A 204 51.50 -37.69 17.26
CA ALA A 204 52.88 -37.23 17.41
C ALA A 204 53.29 -37.09 18.88
N GLU A 205 52.41 -36.61 19.75
CA GLU A 205 52.64 -36.53 21.20
C GLU A 205 52.80 -37.92 21.81
N ALA A 206 51.90 -38.86 21.50
CA ALA A 206 51.99 -40.25 21.94
C ALA A 206 53.25 -40.95 21.43
N ALA A 207 53.65 -40.69 20.18
CA ALA A 207 54.90 -41.22 19.64
C ALA A 207 56.13 -40.63 20.38
N SER A 208 56.10 -39.34 20.73
CA SER A 208 57.17 -38.71 21.51
C SER A 208 57.28 -39.30 22.92
N GLU A 209 56.14 -39.53 23.57
CA GLU A 209 56.09 -40.18 24.89
C GLU A 209 56.65 -41.61 24.82
N ALA A 210 56.23 -42.41 23.84
CA ALA A 210 56.76 -43.77 23.65
C ALA A 210 58.26 -43.80 23.37
N VAL A 211 58.80 -42.82 22.63
CA VAL A 211 60.25 -42.69 22.42
C VAL A 211 60.97 -42.35 23.71
N GLN A 212 60.39 -41.49 24.55
CA GLN A 212 60.96 -41.12 25.84
C GLN A 212 60.96 -42.31 26.81
N ASP A 213 59.86 -43.06 26.89
CA ASP A 213 59.77 -44.28 27.70
C ASP A 213 60.81 -45.32 27.26
N ALA A 214 60.94 -45.55 25.95
CA ALA A 214 61.93 -46.47 25.40
C ALA A 214 63.37 -46.03 25.69
N LEU A 215 63.63 -44.72 25.68
CA LEU A 215 64.94 -44.17 26.05
C LEU A 215 65.25 -44.44 27.53
N GLU A 216 64.30 -44.14 28.43
CA GLU A 216 64.47 -44.40 29.86
C GLU A 216 64.65 -45.90 30.17
N GLU A 217 63.89 -46.77 29.50
CA GLU A 217 64.05 -48.22 29.65
C GLU A 217 65.44 -48.68 29.17
N SER A 218 65.92 -48.17 28.03
CA SER A 218 67.29 -48.41 27.56
C SER A 218 68.33 -47.94 28.57
N GLU A 219 68.15 -46.77 29.18
CA GLU A 219 69.07 -46.26 30.21
C GLU A 219 69.10 -47.16 31.46
N ARG A 220 67.94 -47.63 31.93
CA ARG A 220 67.85 -48.58 33.04
C ARG A 220 68.51 -49.91 32.70
N ASN A 221 68.29 -50.44 31.49
CA ASN A 221 68.92 -51.68 31.03
C ASN A 221 70.44 -51.54 30.93
N LYS A 222 70.95 -50.44 30.36
CA LYS A 222 72.40 -50.15 30.33
C LYS A 222 72.98 -50.03 31.73
N ALA A 223 72.29 -49.37 32.67
CA ALA A 223 72.74 -49.27 34.05
C ALA A 223 72.78 -50.64 34.73
N ALA A 224 71.80 -51.51 34.47
CA ALA A 224 71.77 -52.88 34.97
C ALA A 224 72.92 -53.74 34.39
N GLU A 225 73.20 -53.63 33.09
CA GLU A 225 74.34 -54.31 32.44
C GLU A 225 75.68 -53.85 33.03
N ILE A 226 75.90 -52.54 33.20
CA ILE A 226 77.10 -52.00 33.83
C ILE A 226 77.21 -52.51 35.27
N GLY A 227 76.12 -52.50 36.04
CA GLY A 227 76.09 -53.00 37.41
C GLY A 227 76.47 -54.50 37.48
N ALA A 228 75.92 -55.32 36.59
CA ALA A 228 76.25 -56.75 36.50
C ALA A 228 77.72 -56.97 36.12
N ALA A 229 78.24 -56.21 35.15
CA ALA A 229 79.65 -56.28 34.74
C ALA A 229 80.60 -55.87 35.89
N VAL A 230 80.27 -54.82 36.63
CA VAL A 230 81.04 -54.38 37.81
C VAL A 230 81.00 -55.45 38.90
N GLN A 231 79.85 -56.01 39.24
CA GLN A 231 79.75 -57.08 40.23
C GLN A 231 80.56 -58.31 39.82
N SER A 232 80.48 -58.71 38.56
CA SER A 232 81.28 -59.81 38.01
C SER A 232 82.78 -59.52 38.10
N ALA A 233 83.22 -58.29 37.79
CA ALA A 233 84.62 -57.89 37.88
C ALA A 233 85.11 -57.87 39.34
N VAL A 234 84.31 -57.36 40.28
CA VAL A 234 84.61 -57.39 41.72
C VAL A 234 84.70 -58.83 42.23
N GLN A 235 83.77 -59.69 41.83
CA GLN A 235 83.79 -61.11 42.21
C GLN A 235 85.03 -61.80 41.65
N GLY A 236 85.35 -61.58 40.37
CA GLY A 236 86.57 -62.09 39.73
C GLY A 236 87.85 -61.65 40.42
N TYR A 237 87.97 -60.36 40.78
CA TYR A 237 89.11 -59.83 41.52
C TYR A 237 89.24 -60.46 42.92
N ARG A 238 88.13 -60.60 43.66
CA ARG A 238 88.12 -61.26 44.99
C ARG A 238 88.56 -62.73 44.92
N SER A 239 88.33 -63.40 43.80
CA SER A 239 88.79 -64.77 43.55
C SER A 239 90.19 -64.86 42.94
N SER A 240 90.87 -63.74 42.70
CA SER A 240 92.20 -63.71 42.09
C SER A 240 93.33 -63.88 43.12
N ASP A 241 94.46 -64.41 42.66
CA ASP A 241 95.67 -64.59 43.49
C ASP A 241 96.26 -63.24 43.96
N GLU A 242 96.01 -62.14 43.24
CA GLU A 242 96.45 -60.79 43.62
C GLU A 242 95.75 -60.30 44.88
N PHE A 243 94.47 -60.65 45.07
CA PHE A 243 93.71 -60.27 46.26
C PHE A 243 94.14 -61.06 47.50
N THR A 244 94.38 -62.37 47.35
CA THR A 244 94.82 -63.24 48.46
C THR A 244 96.23 -62.86 48.94
N THR A 245 97.16 -62.56 48.03
CA THR A 245 98.52 -62.10 48.40
C THR A 245 98.54 -60.73 49.10
N LEU A 246 97.57 -59.86 48.83
CA LEU A 246 97.43 -58.56 49.50
C LEU A 246 96.90 -58.73 50.93
N LEU A 247 95.88 -59.57 51.12
CA LEU A 247 95.34 -59.93 52.43
C LEU A 247 96.39 -60.59 53.34
N ASP A 248 97.16 -61.54 52.81
CA ASP A 248 98.20 -62.25 53.59
C ASP A 248 99.33 -61.32 54.08
N LYS A 249 99.56 -60.18 53.40
CA LYS A 249 100.54 -59.16 53.81
C LYS A 249 100.02 -58.17 54.87
N GLU A 250 98.71 -58.03 55.01
CA GLU A 250 98.09 -56.98 55.83
C GLU A 250 97.53 -57.52 57.17
N VAL A 251 97.29 -58.83 57.25
CA VAL A 251 96.75 -59.53 58.44
C VAL A 251 97.83 -60.32 59.23
N GLY A 252 99.07 -60.40 58.73
CA GLY A 252 100.23 -61.03 59.39
C GLY A 252 101.19 -60.03 60.02
#